data_AF-A0A935X5K8-F1
#
_entry.id   AF-A0A935X5K8-F1
#
_cell.length_a   1.000
_cell.length_b   1.000
_cell.length_c   1.000
_cell.angle_alpha   90.00
_cell.angle_beta   90.00
_cell.angle_gamma   90.00
#
_symmetry.space_group_name_H-M   'P 1'
#
loop_
_entity.id
_entity.type
_entity.pdbx_description
1 polymer ?
#
loop_
_entity_poly.entity_id
_entity_poly.type
_entity_poly.pdbx_seq_one_letter_code
_entity_poly.pdbx_strand_id
1 'polypeptide(L)'
;MRLSTGLRLARISLLPTVWTNVLTGATLAGSDWTDAHVPFLLVAISLFYIGGMFLNDAFDREFDARSRPERPIPSGEVTATTVFGYGFGMLALGALLLVAPALWLAQANAGPALLGGCLLAGAIVLYDAWHKNNPLSPLLMGSCRMLVYVTAALAVAGSLAADVAYGAITLLSYLVGVTYAAKNEHLNRLDHAWPLVFLAAPAIYGAILAIDHPLVLLPWAILLGWGVLAVRRLMRRAPGDVPKAVVSLLAGITLVDAVLLAGHGQMPAMIFALGAFVLVLYLQRWVAGT
;
A
#
# COMPACT_ATOMS: atom_id res chain seq x y z
N MET A 1 -10.90 -23.62 1.22
CA MET A 1 -9.73 -23.35 0.34
C MET A 1 -8.47 -23.91 1.00
N ARG A 2 -7.55 -24.52 0.26
CA ARG A 2 -6.26 -24.99 0.82
C ARG A 2 -5.40 -23.78 1.25
N LEU A 3 -4.64 -23.91 2.34
CA LEU A 3 -3.82 -22.82 2.89
C LEU A 3 -2.78 -22.31 1.87
N SER A 4 -2.15 -23.22 1.11
CA SER A 4 -1.20 -22.88 0.05
C SER A 4 -1.80 -21.97 -1.03
N THR A 5 -3.05 -22.22 -1.41
CA THR A 5 -3.78 -21.41 -2.39
C THR A 5 -4.06 -20.02 -1.80
N GLY A 6 -4.51 -19.94 -0.54
CA GLY A 6 -4.74 -18.67 0.14
C GLY A 6 -3.47 -17.81 0.27
N LEU A 7 -2.34 -18.41 0.62
CA LEU A 7 -1.07 -17.70 0.74
C LEU A 7 -0.56 -17.15 -0.60
N ARG A 8 -0.79 -17.88 -1.71
CA ARG A 8 -0.45 -17.42 -3.07
C ARG A 8 -1.31 -16.23 -3.50
N LEU A 9 -2.62 -16.28 -3.22
CA LEU A 9 -3.56 -15.21 -3.55
C LEU A 9 -3.27 -13.94 -2.73
N ALA A 10 -2.87 -14.09 -1.47
CA ALA A 10 -2.73 -12.97 -0.54
C ALA A 10 -1.56 -12.01 -0.81
N ARG A 11 -0.65 -12.31 -1.74
CA ARG A 11 0.58 -11.51 -2.04
C ARG A 11 1.27 -10.96 -0.78
N ILE A 12 1.48 -11.86 0.19
CA ILE A 12 1.95 -11.55 1.56
C ILE A 12 3.27 -10.79 1.59
N SER A 13 4.09 -10.88 0.55
CA SER A 13 5.37 -10.17 0.45
C SER A 13 5.24 -8.64 0.51
N LEU A 14 4.06 -8.09 0.24
CA LEU A 14 3.80 -6.65 0.31
C LEU A 14 3.06 -6.22 1.59
N LEU A 15 2.66 -7.13 2.48
CA LEU A 15 2.03 -6.76 3.76
C LEU A 15 2.86 -5.78 4.60
N PRO A 16 4.20 -5.86 4.66
CA PRO A 16 4.97 -4.90 5.46
C PRO A 16 4.79 -3.44 5.00
N THR A 17 4.52 -3.20 3.70
CA THR A 17 4.19 -1.86 3.19
C THR A 17 2.86 -1.33 3.74
N VAL A 18 1.92 -2.23 4.04
CA VAL A 18 0.61 -1.89 4.60
C VAL A 18 0.78 -1.51 6.07
N TRP A 19 1.61 -2.26 6.80
CA TRP A 19 1.89 -1.98 8.21
C TRP A 19 2.54 -0.62 8.40
N THR A 20 3.56 -0.31 7.60
CA THR A 20 4.20 1.01 7.65
C THR A 20 3.25 2.13 7.26
N ASN A 21 2.30 1.90 6.34
CA ASN A 21 1.28 2.90 6.03
C ASN A 21 0.34 3.17 7.21
N VAL A 22 -0.08 2.13 7.95
CA VAL A 22 -0.93 2.28 9.15
C VAL A 22 -0.24 3.15 10.19
N LEU A 23 1.02 2.83 10.49
CA LEU A 23 1.82 3.52 11.50
C LEU A 23 2.06 4.98 11.11
N THR A 24 2.30 5.23 9.82
CA THR A 24 2.48 6.59 9.30
C THR A 24 1.20 7.38 9.40
N GLY A 25 0.05 6.83 8.96
CA GLY A 25 -1.24 7.50 9.09
C GLY A 25 -1.62 7.85 10.53
N ALA A 26 -1.37 6.93 11.46
CA ALA A 26 -1.61 7.15 12.89
C ALA A 26 -0.67 8.24 13.46
N THR A 27 0.62 8.18 13.12
CA THR A 27 1.64 9.17 13.52
C THR A 27 1.31 10.58 13.02
N LEU A 28 0.94 10.71 11.75
CA LEU A 28 0.55 11.99 11.14
C LEU A 28 -0.72 12.58 11.76
N ALA A 29 -1.53 11.74 12.42
CA ALA A 29 -2.71 12.17 13.18
C ALA A 29 -2.37 12.54 14.64
N GLY A 30 -1.09 12.51 15.02
CA GLY A 30 -0.60 12.86 16.35
C GLY A 30 -0.48 11.68 17.33
N SER A 31 -0.64 10.43 16.86
CA SER A 31 -0.43 9.24 17.69
C SER A 31 1.04 8.82 17.75
N ASP A 32 1.34 7.90 18.66
CA ASP A 32 2.63 7.19 18.67
C ASP A 32 2.46 5.70 18.30
N TRP A 33 3.59 4.99 18.22
CA TRP A 33 3.63 3.55 17.91
C TRP A 33 2.91 2.68 18.94
N THR A 34 2.80 3.13 20.19
CA THR A 34 2.23 2.38 21.31
C THR A 34 0.73 2.61 21.49
N ASP A 35 0.12 3.45 20.65
CA ASP A 35 -1.30 3.73 20.69
C ASP A 35 -2.15 2.44 20.62
N ALA A 36 -3.14 2.34 21.50
CA ALA A 36 -3.99 1.16 21.63
C ALA A 36 -4.80 0.83 20.36
N HIS A 37 -4.99 1.78 19.44
CA HIS A 37 -5.62 1.56 18.15
C HIS A 37 -4.70 0.82 17.16
N VAL A 38 -3.37 0.95 17.29
CA VAL A 38 -2.41 0.44 16.29
C VAL A 38 -2.54 -1.06 16.07
N PRO A 39 -2.63 -1.94 17.08
CA PRO A 39 -2.81 -3.38 16.85
C PRO A 39 -4.09 -3.70 16.07
N PHE A 40 -5.21 -3.04 16.38
CA PHE A 40 -6.47 -3.23 15.67
C PHE A 40 -6.37 -2.74 14.23
N LEU A 41 -5.73 -1.59 13.99
CA LEU A 41 -5.50 -1.05 12.66
C LEU A 41 -4.61 -1.96 11.81
N LEU A 42 -3.54 -2.50 12.39
CA LEU A 42 -2.65 -3.42 11.68
C LEU A 42 -3.40 -4.68 11.21
N VAL A 43 -4.24 -5.25 12.07
CA VAL A 43 -5.06 -6.42 11.71
C VAL A 43 -6.14 -6.04 10.70
N ALA A 44 -6.90 -4.97 10.96
CA ALA A 44 -7.98 -4.52 10.10
C ALA A 44 -7.47 -4.23 8.68
N ILE A 45 -6.46 -3.39 8.53
CA ILE A 45 -5.93 -3.02 7.22
C ILE A 45 -5.24 -4.21 6.54
N SER A 46 -4.65 -5.16 7.28
CA SER A 46 -4.18 -6.42 6.70
C SER A 46 -5.33 -7.23 6.09
N LEU A 47 -6.52 -7.26 6.73
CA LEU A 47 -7.72 -7.88 6.16
C LEU A 47 -8.22 -7.12 4.92
N PHE A 48 -8.23 -5.78 4.94
CA PHE A 48 -8.56 -5.00 3.74
C PHE A 48 -7.61 -5.33 2.58
N TYR A 49 -6.31 -5.42 2.85
CA TYR A 49 -5.31 -5.76 1.83
C TYR A 49 -5.51 -7.17 1.28
N ILE A 50 -5.56 -8.19 2.14
CA ILE A 50 -5.72 -9.59 1.71
C ILE A 50 -7.07 -9.78 1.01
N GLY A 51 -8.14 -9.20 1.55
CA GLY A 51 -9.47 -9.21 0.95
C GLY A 51 -9.47 -8.59 -0.44
N GLY A 52 -8.83 -7.42 -0.59
CA GLY A 52 -8.62 -6.78 -1.90
C GLY A 52 -7.83 -7.66 -2.87
N MET A 53 -6.77 -8.34 -2.42
CA MET A 53 -6.03 -9.25 -3.29
C MET A 53 -6.88 -10.44 -3.79
N PHE A 54 -7.77 -10.95 -2.94
CA PHE A 54 -8.70 -12.02 -3.33
C PHE A 54 -9.74 -11.50 -4.32
N LEU A 55 -10.30 -10.32 -4.08
CA LEU A 55 -11.24 -9.69 -4.99
C LEU A 55 -10.60 -9.40 -6.33
N ASN A 56 -9.36 -8.90 -6.35
CA ASN A 56 -8.59 -8.64 -7.57
C ASN A 56 -8.56 -9.88 -8.49
N ASP A 57 -8.17 -11.03 -7.96
CA ASP A 57 -8.12 -12.29 -8.72
C ASP A 57 -9.54 -12.78 -9.12
N ALA A 58 -10.56 -12.56 -8.28
CA ALA A 58 -11.94 -12.95 -8.58
C ALA A 58 -12.61 -12.11 -9.68
N PHE A 59 -12.34 -10.79 -9.71
CA PHE A 59 -12.75 -9.90 -10.79
C PHE A 59 -11.97 -10.20 -12.08
N ASP A 60 -10.71 -10.61 -11.97
CA ASP A 60 -9.83 -10.88 -13.11
C ASP A 60 -9.97 -12.27 -13.74
N ARG A 61 -10.77 -13.16 -13.16
CA ARG A 61 -10.91 -14.57 -13.56
C ARG A 61 -11.05 -14.82 -15.07
N GLU A 62 -11.81 -14.00 -15.81
CA GLU A 62 -12.05 -14.21 -17.25
C GLU A 62 -10.85 -13.82 -18.10
N PHE A 63 -10.13 -12.77 -17.69
CA PHE A 63 -8.88 -12.38 -18.31
C PHE A 63 -7.79 -13.40 -17.98
N ASP A 64 -7.70 -13.81 -16.71
CA ASP A 64 -6.73 -14.78 -16.25
C ASP A 64 -6.92 -16.14 -16.92
N ALA A 65 -8.15 -16.56 -17.20
CA ALA A 65 -8.42 -17.77 -17.95
C ALA A 65 -7.81 -17.77 -19.37
N ARG A 66 -7.57 -16.59 -19.96
CA ARG A 66 -6.95 -16.45 -21.28
C ARG A 66 -5.43 -16.27 -21.19
N SER A 67 -4.95 -15.48 -20.23
CA SER A 67 -3.52 -15.11 -20.15
C SER A 67 -2.68 -15.95 -19.22
N ARG A 68 -3.29 -16.53 -18.17
CA ARG A 68 -2.64 -17.24 -17.06
C ARG A 68 -3.54 -18.38 -16.54
N PRO A 69 -3.86 -19.39 -17.37
CA PRO A 69 -4.80 -20.46 -17.02
C PRO A 69 -4.37 -21.29 -15.81
N GLU A 70 -3.09 -21.23 -15.42
CA GLU A 70 -2.52 -21.86 -14.23
C GLU A 70 -2.95 -21.20 -12.90
N ARG A 71 -3.59 -20.02 -12.92
CA ARG A 71 -4.05 -19.35 -11.70
C ARG A 71 -5.12 -20.17 -10.96
N PRO A 72 -5.29 -20.01 -9.63
CA PRO A 72 -6.17 -20.87 -8.83
C PRO A 72 -7.64 -20.89 -9.25
N ILE A 73 -8.19 -19.78 -9.73
CA ILE A 73 -9.59 -19.71 -10.16
C ILE A 73 -9.77 -20.36 -11.54
N PRO A 74 -9.02 -19.99 -12.60
CA PRO A 74 -9.16 -20.64 -13.91
C PRO A 74 -8.80 -22.13 -13.93
N SER A 75 -7.82 -22.56 -13.12
CA SER A 75 -7.42 -23.96 -13.00
C SER A 75 -8.42 -24.84 -12.24
N GLY A 76 -9.43 -24.23 -11.61
CA GLY A 76 -10.46 -24.94 -10.84
C GLY A 76 -10.04 -25.35 -9.42
N GLU A 77 -8.89 -24.88 -8.91
CA GLU A 77 -8.50 -25.12 -7.51
C GLU A 77 -9.47 -24.49 -6.50
N VAL A 78 -10.11 -23.38 -6.86
CA VAL A 78 -11.12 -22.68 -6.05
C VAL A 78 -12.15 -21.98 -6.93
N THR A 79 -13.41 -21.92 -6.50
CA THR A 79 -14.46 -21.22 -7.25
C THR A 79 -14.39 -19.71 -7.02
N ALA A 80 -14.75 -18.92 -8.05
CA ALA A 80 -14.81 -17.46 -7.93
C ALA A 80 -15.76 -16.99 -6.82
N THR A 81 -16.92 -17.65 -6.65
CA THR A 81 -17.89 -17.34 -5.59
C THR A 81 -17.28 -17.49 -4.20
N THR A 82 -16.49 -18.55 -3.97
CA THR A 82 -15.77 -18.74 -2.71
C THR A 82 -14.75 -17.62 -2.48
N VAL A 83 -14.00 -17.22 -3.51
CA VAL A 83 -13.02 -16.14 -3.39
C VAL A 83 -13.70 -14.79 -3.13
N PHE A 84 -14.80 -14.47 -3.80
CA PHE A 84 -15.63 -13.29 -3.50
C PHE A 84 -16.12 -13.28 -2.05
N GLY A 85 -16.63 -14.42 -1.56
CA GLY A 85 -17.11 -14.54 -0.19
C GLY A 85 -16.02 -14.27 0.83
N TYR A 86 -14.82 -14.83 0.64
CA TYR A 86 -13.67 -14.52 1.50
C TYR A 86 -13.22 -13.06 1.38
N GLY A 87 -13.14 -12.52 0.15
CA GLY A 87 -12.71 -11.15 -0.10
C GLY A 87 -13.62 -10.13 0.59
N PHE A 88 -14.92 -10.16 0.31
CA PHE A 88 -15.89 -9.27 0.97
C PHE A 88 -16.02 -9.54 2.47
N GLY A 89 -15.93 -10.79 2.90
CA GLY A 89 -15.92 -11.14 4.32
C GLY A 89 -14.75 -10.52 5.08
N MET A 90 -13.55 -10.50 4.48
CA MET A 90 -12.38 -9.84 5.05
C MET A 90 -12.53 -8.31 5.09
N LEU A 91 -13.10 -7.69 4.04
CA LEU A 91 -13.39 -6.24 4.07
C LEU A 91 -14.38 -5.90 5.20
N ALA A 92 -15.45 -6.69 5.35
CA ALA A 92 -16.45 -6.49 6.39
C ALA A 92 -15.86 -6.69 7.80
N LEU A 93 -15.07 -7.76 8.00
CA LEU A 93 -14.41 -8.02 9.28
C LEU A 93 -13.38 -6.92 9.60
N GLY A 94 -12.62 -6.45 8.61
CA GLY A 94 -11.72 -5.32 8.75
C GLY A 94 -12.46 -4.06 9.22
N ALA A 95 -13.59 -3.73 8.59
CA ALA A 95 -14.42 -2.58 8.98
C ALA A 95 -14.95 -2.68 10.43
N LEU A 96 -15.36 -3.88 10.87
CA LEU A 96 -15.76 -4.12 12.25
C LEU A 96 -14.61 -3.91 13.25
N LEU A 97 -13.41 -4.38 12.90
CA LEU A 97 -12.22 -4.19 13.74
C LEU A 97 -11.79 -2.73 13.86
N LEU A 98 -12.06 -1.89 12.86
CA LEU A 98 -11.79 -0.44 12.94
C LEU A 98 -12.64 0.25 14.03
N VAL A 99 -13.83 -0.27 14.31
CA VAL A 99 -14.76 0.32 15.29
C VAL A 99 -14.51 -0.23 16.70
N ALA A 100 -13.87 -1.40 16.83
CA ALA A 100 -13.66 -2.07 18.11
C ALA A 100 -12.90 -1.21 19.16
N PRO A 101 -11.82 -0.48 18.82
CA PRO A 101 -11.13 0.40 19.78
C PRO A 101 -12.04 1.50 20.31
N ALA A 102 -12.85 2.13 19.45
CA ALA A 102 -13.75 3.21 19.84
C ALA A 102 -14.77 2.75 20.90
N LEU A 103 -15.27 1.52 20.76
CA LEU A 103 -16.18 0.90 21.74
C LEU A 103 -15.45 0.55 23.05
N TRP A 104 -14.22 0.04 22.96
CA TRP A 104 -13.45 -0.40 24.13
C TRP A 104 -12.89 0.79 24.94
N LEU A 105 -12.46 1.84 24.26
CA LEU A 105 -11.87 3.06 24.83
C LEU A 105 -12.91 4.15 25.14
N ALA A 106 -14.20 3.89 24.86
CA ALA A 106 -15.31 4.84 24.99
C ALA A 106 -15.05 6.18 24.26
N GLN A 107 -14.47 6.10 23.05
CA GLN A 107 -14.14 7.26 22.21
C GLN A 107 -15.18 7.48 21.11
N ALA A 108 -15.40 8.74 20.73
CA ALA A 108 -16.38 9.13 19.72
C ALA A 108 -15.86 9.03 18.26
N ASN A 109 -14.81 8.25 18.01
CA ASN A 109 -14.18 8.07 16.69
C ASN A 109 -14.70 6.86 15.89
N ALA A 110 -15.66 6.10 16.42
CA ALA A 110 -16.29 4.96 15.74
C ALA A 110 -16.86 5.31 14.34
N GLY A 111 -17.61 6.41 14.24
CA GLY A 111 -18.20 6.89 13.00
C GLY A 111 -17.14 7.27 11.95
N PRO A 112 -16.20 8.17 12.27
CA PRO A 112 -15.05 8.48 11.42
C PRO A 112 -14.24 7.25 10.97
N ALA A 113 -13.94 6.33 11.88
CA ALA A 113 -13.19 5.10 11.57
C ALA A 113 -13.93 4.24 10.53
N LEU A 114 -15.25 4.04 10.74
CA LEU A 114 -16.10 3.29 9.81
C LEU A 114 -16.20 3.99 8.45
N LEU A 115 -16.30 5.32 8.41
CA LEU A 115 -16.29 6.08 7.17
C LEU A 115 -15.00 5.84 6.39
N GLY A 116 -13.83 5.92 7.04
CA GLY A 116 -12.54 5.61 6.42
C GLY A 116 -12.50 4.19 5.85
N GLY A 117 -12.93 3.20 6.63
CA GLY A 117 -13.02 1.81 6.20
C GLY A 117 -13.95 1.60 4.99
N CYS A 118 -15.13 2.23 4.98
CA CYS A 118 -16.07 2.17 3.86
C CYS A 118 -15.52 2.81 2.59
N LEU A 119 -14.85 3.97 2.71
CA LEU A 119 -14.20 4.62 1.57
C LEU A 119 -13.06 3.76 1.02
N LEU A 120 -12.25 3.14 1.89
CA LEU A 120 -11.19 2.23 1.50
C LEU A 120 -11.74 0.96 0.81
N ALA A 121 -12.76 0.31 1.37
CA ALA A 121 -13.43 -0.84 0.74
C ALA A 121 -13.99 -0.46 -0.62
N GLY A 122 -14.68 0.68 -0.72
CA GLY A 122 -15.24 1.18 -1.97
C GLY A 122 -14.17 1.41 -3.03
N ALA A 123 -13.04 2.02 -2.66
CA ALA A 123 -11.91 2.24 -3.56
C ALA A 123 -11.28 0.93 -4.04
N ILE A 124 -11.09 -0.06 -3.14
CA ILE A 124 -10.58 -1.39 -3.48
C ILE A 124 -11.50 -2.07 -4.51
N VAL A 125 -12.81 -2.14 -4.21
CA VAL A 125 -13.79 -2.79 -5.09
C VAL A 125 -13.89 -2.07 -6.43
N LEU A 126 -13.88 -0.73 -6.44
CA LEU A 126 -13.91 0.07 -7.67
C LEU A 126 -12.68 -0.18 -8.53
N TYR A 127 -11.49 -0.23 -7.92
CA TYR A 127 -10.27 -0.57 -8.62
C TYR A 127 -10.35 -1.99 -9.20
N ASP A 128 -10.69 -2.99 -8.40
CA ASP A 128 -10.70 -4.38 -8.86
C ASP A 128 -11.70 -4.58 -10.00
N ALA A 129 -12.87 -3.95 -9.94
CA ALA A 129 -13.90 -4.05 -10.97
C ALA A 129 -13.55 -3.31 -12.29
N TRP A 130 -12.76 -2.23 -12.26
CA TRP A 130 -12.63 -1.33 -13.42
C TRP A 130 -11.18 -0.95 -13.83
N HIS A 131 -10.14 -1.51 -13.21
CA HIS A 131 -8.77 -1.05 -13.46
C HIS A 131 -8.20 -1.31 -14.88
N LYS A 132 -8.65 -2.37 -15.58
CA LYS A 132 -8.02 -2.81 -16.85
C LYS A 132 -8.17 -1.81 -17.99
N ASN A 133 -9.39 -1.34 -18.22
CA ASN A 133 -9.70 -0.40 -19.30
C ASN A 133 -9.69 1.07 -18.85
N ASN A 134 -9.34 1.33 -17.58
CA ASN A 134 -9.34 2.67 -17.03
C ASN A 134 -7.93 3.30 -17.12
N PRO A 135 -7.74 4.41 -17.86
CA PRO A 135 -6.45 5.11 -17.89
C PRO A 135 -6.06 5.69 -16.52
N LEU A 136 -7.04 6.00 -15.66
CA LEU A 136 -6.85 6.51 -14.30
C LEU A 136 -6.63 5.40 -13.26
N SER A 137 -6.46 4.14 -13.67
CA SER A 137 -6.20 3.05 -12.72
C SER A 137 -4.96 3.24 -11.82
N PRO A 138 -3.86 3.89 -12.25
CA PRO A 138 -2.78 4.26 -11.34
C PRO A 138 -3.22 5.16 -10.19
N LEU A 139 -4.10 6.13 -10.48
CA LEU A 139 -4.65 7.02 -9.46
C LEU A 139 -5.54 6.24 -8.50
N LEU A 140 -6.43 5.37 -9.00
CA LEU A 140 -7.31 4.56 -8.15
C LEU A 140 -6.51 3.63 -7.22
N MET A 141 -5.48 2.94 -7.74
CA MET A 141 -4.62 2.08 -6.92
C MET A 141 -3.85 2.88 -5.86
N GLY A 142 -3.31 4.04 -6.24
CA GLY A 142 -2.66 4.96 -5.30
C GLY A 142 -3.62 5.47 -4.23
N SER A 143 -4.87 5.76 -4.60
CA SER A 143 -5.92 6.18 -3.67
C SER A 143 -6.24 5.12 -2.63
N CYS A 144 -6.21 3.83 -2.97
CA CYS A 144 -6.35 2.75 -1.98
C CYS A 144 -5.28 2.85 -0.88
N ARG A 145 -4.03 3.17 -1.25
CA ARG A 145 -2.93 3.33 -0.28
C ARG A 145 -3.03 4.64 0.51
N MET A 146 -3.38 5.72 -0.16
CA MET A 146 -3.68 7.00 0.48
C MET A 146 -4.81 6.87 1.53
N LEU A 147 -5.86 6.12 1.22
CA LEU A 147 -6.98 5.87 2.11
C LEU A 147 -6.61 5.01 3.34
N VAL A 148 -5.47 4.31 3.33
CA VAL A 148 -4.94 3.68 4.55
C VAL A 148 -4.50 4.75 5.55
N TYR A 149 -3.80 5.81 5.10
CA TYR A 149 -3.42 6.91 5.99
C TYR A 149 -4.66 7.61 6.56
N VAL A 150 -5.61 7.93 5.69
CA VAL A 150 -6.88 8.56 6.07
C VAL A 150 -7.65 7.71 7.06
N THR A 151 -7.78 6.40 6.80
CA THR A 151 -8.48 5.48 7.70
C THR A 151 -7.79 5.40 9.07
N ALA A 152 -6.45 5.30 9.11
CA ALA A 152 -5.70 5.29 10.36
C ALA A 152 -5.89 6.60 11.14
N ALA A 153 -5.81 7.75 10.46
CA ALA A 153 -6.02 9.05 11.08
C ALA A 153 -7.43 9.24 11.63
N LEU A 154 -8.46 8.87 10.86
CA LEU A 154 -9.85 8.93 11.31
C LEU A 154 -10.12 7.96 12.47
N ALA A 155 -9.48 6.80 12.47
CA ALA A 155 -9.61 5.83 13.55
C ALA A 155 -8.96 6.29 14.85
N VAL A 156 -7.83 7.00 14.79
CA VAL A 156 -7.14 7.47 16.00
C VAL A 156 -7.68 8.82 16.45
N ALA A 157 -7.68 9.83 15.57
CA ALA A 157 -7.96 11.22 15.93
C ALA A 157 -9.41 11.67 15.61
N GLY A 158 -10.21 10.84 14.92
CA GLY A 158 -11.57 11.20 14.50
C GLY A 158 -11.65 12.34 13.46
N SER A 159 -10.51 12.85 13.00
CA SER A 159 -10.40 14.01 12.11
C SER A 159 -9.14 13.91 11.24
N LEU A 160 -9.03 14.77 10.23
CA LEU A 160 -7.88 14.83 9.33
C LEU A 160 -7.05 16.08 9.60
N ALA A 161 -5.88 15.89 10.22
CA ALA A 161 -4.87 16.93 10.37
C ALA A 161 -4.22 17.26 9.01
N ALA A 162 -3.62 18.46 8.91
CA ALA A 162 -2.91 18.89 7.71
C ALA A 162 -1.76 17.94 7.33
N ASP A 163 -1.03 17.43 8.33
CA ASP A 163 0.08 16.52 8.13
C ASP A 163 -0.35 15.19 7.49
N VAL A 164 -1.54 14.70 7.84
CA VAL A 164 -2.16 13.53 7.19
C VAL A 164 -2.40 13.83 5.72
N ALA A 165 -2.92 15.02 5.38
CA ALA A 165 -3.16 15.40 4.00
C ALA A 165 -1.86 15.52 3.19
N TYR A 166 -0.82 16.15 3.75
CA TYR A 166 0.48 16.26 3.07
C TYR A 166 1.15 14.89 2.88
N GLY A 167 1.13 14.03 3.90
CA GLY A 167 1.64 12.67 3.79
C GLY A 167 0.86 11.83 2.77
N ALA A 168 -0.47 11.92 2.79
CA ALA A 168 -1.37 11.22 1.88
C ALA A 168 -1.14 11.63 0.41
N ILE A 169 -1.02 12.93 0.12
CA ILE A 169 -0.72 13.45 -1.22
C ILE A 169 0.68 13.02 -1.68
N THR A 170 1.66 13.04 -0.78
CA THR A 170 3.02 12.58 -1.05
C THR A 170 3.05 11.11 -1.44
N LEU A 171 2.39 10.25 -0.66
CA LEU A 171 2.25 8.83 -0.94
C LEU A 171 1.50 8.58 -2.25
N LEU A 172 0.38 9.27 -2.47
CA LEU A 172 -0.41 9.16 -3.69
C LEU A 172 0.44 9.50 -4.93
N SER A 173 1.18 10.61 -4.88
CA SER A 173 2.07 11.04 -5.96
C SER A 173 3.11 9.95 -6.27
N TYR A 174 3.78 9.44 -5.25
CA TYR A 174 4.72 8.34 -5.42
C TYR A 174 4.07 7.12 -6.08
N LEU A 175 2.91 6.67 -5.60
CA LEU A 175 2.21 5.52 -6.15
C LEU A 175 1.72 5.73 -7.58
N VAL A 176 1.30 6.93 -7.97
CA VAL A 176 0.96 7.22 -9.38
C VAL A 176 2.16 6.92 -10.28
N GLY A 177 3.37 7.36 -9.89
CA GLY A 177 4.60 7.05 -10.62
C GLY A 177 4.92 5.54 -10.66
N VAL A 178 4.79 4.86 -9.52
CA VAL A 178 5.06 3.40 -9.44
C VAL A 178 4.06 2.59 -10.25
N THR A 179 2.76 2.84 -10.11
CA THR A 179 1.71 2.09 -10.80
C THR A 179 1.71 2.39 -12.30
N TYR A 180 2.09 3.59 -12.73
CA TYR A 180 2.34 3.86 -14.15
C TYR A 180 3.50 3.02 -14.70
N ALA A 181 4.62 2.92 -13.96
CA ALA A 181 5.73 2.06 -14.34
C ALA A 181 5.32 0.57 -14.41
N ALA A 182 4.51 0.11 -13.44
CA ALA A 182 3.99 -1.26 -13.40
C ALA A 182 3.03 -1.58 -14.55
N LYS A 183 2.13 -0.67 -14.91
CA LYS A 183 1.16 -0.88 -15.99
C LYS A 183 1.84 -1.04 -17.36
N ASN A 184 2.93 -0.32 -17.57
CA ASN A 184 3.72 -0.37 -18.81
C ASN A 184 4.73 -1.52 -18.86
N GLU A 185 4.82 -2.34 -17.80
CA GLU A 185 5.73 -3.48 -17.73
C GLU A 185 5.52 -4.49 -18.86
N HIS A 186 4.26 -4.78 -19.20
CA HIS A 186 3.92 -5.77 -20.22
C HIS A 186 4.11 -5.24 -21.66
N LEU A 187 4.11 -3.92 -21.85
CA LEU A 187 4.16 -3.29 -23.17
C LEU A 187 5.60 -3.06 -23.66
N ASN A 188 6.62 -3.23 -22.79
CA ASN A 188 8.02 -2.91 -23.09
C ASN A 188 8.21 -1.51 -23.73
N ARG A 189 7.30 -0.58 -23.46
CA ARG A 189 7.28 0.81 -23.96
C ARG A 189 6.89 1.73 -22.80
N LEU A 190 7.55 2.87 -22.67
CA LEU A 190 7.07 3.98 -21.84
C LEU A 190 6.70 5.05 -22.85
N ASP A 191 5.42 5.11 -23.21
CA ASP A 191 4.97 6.09 -24.20
C ASP A 191 5.24 7.51 -23.70
N HIS A 192 5.12 7.73 -22.38
CA HIS A 192 5.40 9.02 -21.75
C HIS A 192 6.09 8.87 -20.38
N ALA A 193 7.30 9.41 -20.21
CA ALA A 193 8.04 9.30 -18.94
C ALA A 193 7.60 10.31 -17.86
N TRP A 194 6.75 11.29 -18.19
CA TRP A 194 6.36 12.37 -17.27
C TRP A 194 5.73 11.91 -15.94
N PRO A 195 4.97 10.78 -15.86
CA PRO A 195 4.43 10.33 -14.56
C PRO A 195 5.52 9.90 -13.57
N LEU A 196 6.73 9.60 -14.05
CA LEU A 196 7.87 9.29 -13.17
C LEU A 196 8.35 10.51 -12.37
N VAL A 197 8.01 11.73 -12.80
CA VAL A 197 8.31 12.96 -12.04
C VAL A 197 7.65 12.91 -10.65
N PHE A 198 6.49 12.27 -10.52
CA PHE A 198 5.83 12.14 -9.21
C PHE A 198 6.60 11.27 -8.21
N LEU A 199 7.55 10.44 -8.66
CA LEU A 199 8.46 9.71 -7.77
C LEU A 199 9.37 10.66 -6.96
N ALA A 200 9.54 11.90 -7.41
CA ALA A 200 10.32 12.91 -6.69
C ALA A 200 9.56 13.56 -5.52
N ALA A 201 8.23 13.41 -5.42
CA ALA A 201 7.44 14.08 -4.39
C ALA A 201 7.90 13.72 -2.95
N PRO A 202 8.13 12.44 -2.59
CA PRO A 202 8.71 12.10 -1.28
C PRO A 202 10.11 12.65 -1.04
N ALA A 203 10.92 12.78 -2.11
CA ALA A 203 12.25 13.36 -1.99
C ALA A 203 12.19 14.87 -1.69
N ILE A 204 11.29 15.59 -2.34
CA ILE A 204 11.08 17.03 -2.10
C ILE A 204 10.54 17.24 -0.69
N TYR A 205 9.48 16.51 -0.32
CA TYR A 205 8.87 16.67 1.00
C TYR A 205 9.81 16.24 2.14
N GLY A 206 10.56 15.15 1.96
CA GLY A 206 11.58 14.73 2.92
C GLY A 206 12.71 15.75 3.08
N ALA A 207 13.08 16.49 2.03
CA ALA A 207 14.07 17.56 2.14
C ALA A 207 13.57 18.73 2.99
N ILE A 208 12.27 19.05 2.89
CA ILE A 208 11.62 20.07 3.73
C ILE A 208 11.62 19.61 5.19
N LEU A 209 11.16 18.38 5.46
CA LEU A 209 11.14 17.82 6.82
C LEU A 209 12.53 17.73 7.46
N ALA A 210 13.57 17.47 6.65
CA ALA A 210 14.94 17.36 7.13
C ALA A 210 15.54 18.69 7.64
N ILE A 211 14.92 19.85 7.32
CA ILE A 211 15.33 21.16 7.84
C ILE A 211 15.15 21.19 9.36
N ASP A 212 13.99 20.74 9.84
CA ASP A 212 13.62 20.79 11.25
C ASP A 212 13.91 19.46 11.98
N HIS A 213 13.98 18.35 11.24
CA HIS A 213 14.15 17.00 11.80
C HIS A 213 15.37 16.28 11.18
N PRO A 214 16.59 16.44 11.72
CA PRO A 214 17.82 15.85 11.16
C PRO A 214 17.79 14.32 11.03
N LEU A 215 16.99 13.62 11.85
CA LEU A 215 16.80 12.17 11.75
C LEU A 215 16.24 11.73 10.40
N VAL A 216 15.55 12.62 9.67
CA VAL A 216 15.02 12.37 8.32
C VAL A 216 16.13 12.10 7.31
N LEU A 217 17.32 12.66 7.49
CA LEU A 217 18.42 12.56 6.52
C LEU A 217 18.81 11.11 6.19
N LEU A 218 18.75 10.21 7.18
CA LEU A 218 19.07 8.79 6.99
C LEU A 218 18.07 8.07 6.06
N PRO A 219 16.76 7.95 6.39
CA PRO A 219 15.79 7.31 5.50
C PRO A 219 15.66 8.06 4.17
N TRP A 220 15.83 9.39 4.16
CA TRP A 220 15.78 10.20 2.94
C TRP A 220 16.94 9.90 1.98
N ALA A 221 18.17 9.78 2.47
CA ALA A 221 19.32 9.40 1.64
C ALA A 221 19.16 7.98 1.06
N ILE A 222 18.63 7.04 1.86
CA ILE A 222 18.33 5.67 1.40
C ILE A 222 17.25 5.70 0.32
N LEU A 223 16.16 6.46 0.52
CA LEU A 223 15.08 6.64 -0.45
C LEU A 223 15.61 7.20 -1.78
N LEU A 224 16.45 8.24 -1.75
CA LEU A 224 17.05 8.84 -2.94
C LEU A 224 17.95 7.84 -3.68
N GLY A 225 18.91 7.24 -2.98
CA GLY A 225 19.84 6.29 -3.58
C GLY A 225 19.09 5.10 -4.18
N TRP A 226 18.12 4.56 -3.47
CA TRP A 226 17.31 3.44 -3.94
C TRP A 226 16.41 3.81 -5.12
N GLY A 227 15.74 4.96 -5.05
CA GLY A 227 14.91 5.49 -6.12
C GLY A 227 15.70 5.71 -7.42
N VAL A 228 16.89 6.30 -7.34
CA VAL A 228 17.79 6.49 -8.49
C VAL A 228 18.18 5.14 -9.11
N LEU A 229 18.53 4.14 -8.29
CA LEU A 229 18.86 2.80 -8.79
C LEU A 229 17.67 2.13 -9.48
N ALA A 230 16.46 2.25 -8.92
CA ALA A 230 15.25 1.70 -9.49
C ALA A 230 14.86 2.38 -10.81
N VAL A 231 14.88 3.72 -10.85
CA VAL A 231 14.60 4.51 -12.07
C VAL A 231 15.66 4.24 -13.14
N ARG A 232 16.94 4.12 -12.77
CA ARG A 232 18.00 3.77 -13.73
C ARG A 232 17.77 2.40 -14.38
N ARG A 233 17.30 1.39 -13.61
CA ARG A 233 16.89 0.10 -14.18
C ARG A 233 15.71 0.27 -15.13
N LEU A 234 14.69 1.02 -14.72
CA LEU A 234 13.51 1.30 -15.55
C LEU A 234 13.85 2.01 -16.87
N MET A 235 14.86 2.89 -16.87
CA MET A 235 15.36 3.57 -18.07
C MET A 235 16.27 2.68 -18.91
N ARG A 236 17.12 1.84 -18.29
CA ARG A 236 18.03 0.94 -18.99
C ARG A 236 17.30 -0.16 -19.75
N ARG A 237 16.22 -0.71 -19.18
CA ARG A 237 15.35 -1.72 -19.82
C ARG A 237 16.06 -2.98 -20.32
N ALA A 238 17.15 -3.40 -19.68
CA ALA A 238 17.72 -4.71 -19.96
C ALA A 238 16.71 -5.82 -19.56
N PRO A 239 16.82 -7.05 -20.11
CA PRO A 239 15.92 -8.14 -19.76
C PRO A 239 15.78 -8.33 -18.24
N GLY A 240 14.55 -8.22 -17.74
CA GLY A 240 14.23 -8.32 -16.30
C GLY A 240 14.42 -7.04 -15.48
N ASP A 241 14.82 -5.91 -16.07
CA ASP A 241 14.99 -4.65 -15.35
C ASP A 241 13.67 -4.04 -14.89
N VAL A 242 12.63 -4.03 -15.74
CA VAL A 242 11.35 -3.41 -15.43
C VAL A 242 10.65 -4.08 -14.23
N PRO A 243 10.49 -5.42 -14.19
CA PRO A 243 9.94 -6.09 -13.01
C PRO A 243 10.75 -5.78 -11.75
N LYS A 244 12.09 -5.84 -11.83
CA LYS A 244 12.98 -5.53 -10.70
C LYS A 244 12.83 -4.08 -10.23
N ALA A 245 12.64 -3.13 -11.15
CA ALA A 245 12.43 -1.73 -10.83
C ALA A 245 11.08 -1.52 -10.14
N VAL A 246 9.99 -2.09 -10.66
CA VAL A 246 8.64 -2.01 -10.05
C VAL A 246 8.65 -2.58 -8.64
N VAL A 247 9.22 -3.77 -8.46
CA VAL A 247 9.41 -4.44 -7.16
C VAL A 247 10.23 -3.56 -6.20
N SER A 248 11.32 -2.96 -6.68
CA SER A 248 12.16 -2.05 -5.88
C SER A 248 11.40 -0.78 -5.46
N LEU A 249 10.57 -0.23 -6.35
CA LEU A 249 9.77 0.96 -6.07
C LEU A 249 8.61 0.66 -5.11
N LEU A 250 7.99 -0.53 -5.20
CA LEU A 250 6.98 -0.99 -4.24
C LEU A 250 7.58 -1.16 -2.84
N ALA A 251 8.79 -1.71 -2.73
CA ALA A 251 9.52 -1.74 -1.46
C ALA A 251 9.79 -0.32 -0.94
N GLY A 252 10.09 0.62 -1.84
CA GLY A 252 10.31 2.04 -1.53
C GLY A 252 9.14 2.74 -0.82
N ILE A 253 7.91 2.20 -0.84
CA ILE A 253 6.79 2.72 -0.04
C ILE A 253 7.18 2.79 1.45
N THR A 254 7.83 1.76 1.96
CA THR A 254 8.29 1.71 3.36
C THR A 254 9.37 2.76 3.67
N LEU A 255 10.15 3.17 2.66
CA LEU A 255 11.14 4.24 2.82
C LEU A 255 10.47 5.62 2.82
N VAL A 256 9.41 5.81 2.04
CA VAL A 256 8.56 7.02 2.11
C VAL A 256 7.94 7.12 3.51
N ASP A 257 7.36 6.04 4.02
CA ASP A 257 6.84 5.96 5.39
C ASP A 257 7.93 6.28 6.42
N ALA A 258 9.14 5.72 6.28
CA ALA A 258 10.26 5.99 7.19
C ALA A 258 10.67 7.47 7.23
N VAL A 259 10.67 8.16 6.08
CA VAL A 259 10.93 9.61 5.99
C VAL A 259 9.86 10.39 6.77
N LEU A 260 8.58 10.06 6.58
CA LEU A 260 7.47 10.74 7.25
C LEU A 260 7.48 10.50 8.76
N LEU A 261 7.72 9.25 9.18
CA LEU A 261 7.83 8.86 10.60
C LEU A 261 9.01 9.56 11.30
N ALA A 262 10.17 9.65 10.63
CA ALA A 262 11.32 10.39 11.13
C ALA A 262 11.04 11.89 11.28
N GLY A 263 10.31 12.46 10.32
CA GLY A 263 9.90 13.87 10.33
C GLY A 263 8.91 14.23 11.44
N HIS A 264 8.30 13.23 12.08
CA HIS A 264 7.41 13.41 13.23
C HIS A 264 8.01 12.85 14.52
N GLY A 265 9.33 12.62 14.54
CA GLY A 265 10.06 12.18 15.75
C GLY A 265 9.79 10.74 16.19
N GLN A 266 9.07 9.94 15.42
CA GLN A 266 8.70 8.56 15.78
C GLN A 266 9.83 7.58 15.44
N MET A 267 10.92 7.63 16.20
CA MET A 267 12.12 6.80 15.95
C MET A 267 11.84 5.28 15.94
N PRO A 268 11.08 4.68 16.87
CA PRO A 268 10.79 3.25 16.83
C PRO A 268 10.03 2.85 15.56
N ALA A 269 9.06 3.67 15.15
CA ALA A 269 8.28 3.46 13.94
C ALA A 269 9.13 3.57 12.66
N MET A 270 10.01 4.57 12.61
CA MET A 270 10.97 4.74 11.52
C MET A 270 11.89 3.51 11.40
N ILE A 271 12.44 3.01 12.51
CA ILE A 271 13.31 1.82 12.50
C ILE A 271 12.53 0.60 11.99
N PHE A 272 11.31 0.41 12.46
CA PHE A 272 10.44 -0.65 11.94
C PHE A 272 10.21 -0.52 10.44
N ALA A 273 9.96 0.70 9.93
CA ALA A 273 9.75 0.93 8.50
C ALA A 273 10.99 0.63 7.67
N LEU A 274 12.19 0.96 8.16
CA LEU A 274 13.45 0.54 7.53
C LEU A 274 13.65 -0.98 7.58
N GLY A 275 13.25 -1.64 8.66
CA GLY A 275 13.23 -3.11 8.73
C GLY A 275 12.23 -3.73 7.75
N ALA A 276 11.04 -3.14 7.62
CA ALA A 276 10.00 -3.55 6.70
C ALA A 276 10.47 -3.44 5.24
N PHE A 277 11.27 -2.43 4.90
CA PHE A 277 11.91 -2.31 3.59
C PHE A 277 12.74 -3.56 3.24
N VAL A 278 13.64 -3.97 4.15
CA VAL A 278 14.47 -5.16 3.97
C VAL A 278 13.60 -6.42 3.91
N LEU A 279 12.57 -6.50 4.74
CA LEU A 279 11.63 -7.61 4.78
C LEU A 279 10.87 -7.77 3.46
N VAL A 280 10.38 -6.68 2.86
CA VAL A 280 9.70 -6.72 1.55
C VAL A 280 10.64 -7.29 0.48
N LEU A 281 11.87 -6.77 0.40
CA LEU A 281 12.85 -7.27 -0.57
C LEU A 281 13.22 -8.74 -0.35
N TYR A 282 13.24 -9.20 0.90
CA TYR A 282 13.48 -10.59 1.24
C TYR A 282 12.30 -11.49 0.85
N LEU A 283 11.07 -11.13 1.25
CA LEU A 283 9.86 -11.92 1.00
C LEU A 283 9.52 -12.01 -0.50
N GLN A 284 9.83 -10.97 -1.28
CA GLN A 284 9.64 -10.97 -2.73
C GLN A 284 10.49 -12.02 -3.46
N ARG A 285 11.55 -12.56 -2.84
CA ARG A 285 12.31 -13.70 -3.40
C ARG A 285 11.52 -15.01 -3.37
N TRP A 286 10.51 -15.10 -2.49
CA TRP A 286 9.74 -16.32 -2.25
C TRP A 286 8.31 -16.24 -2.79
N VAL A 287 7.70 -15.05 -2.72
CA VAL A 287 6.35 -14.77 -3.23
C VAL A 287 6.38 -13.50 -4.06
N ALA A 288 6.19 -13.63 -5.37
CA ALA A 288 6.13 -12.48 -6.28
C ALA A 288 4.98 -11.53 -5.86
N GLY A 289 5.29 -10.24 -5.72
CA GLY A 289 4.31 -9.21 -5.37
C GLY A 289 3.46 -8.72 -6.57
N THR A 290 3.83 -9.13 -7.78
CA THR A 290 3.27 -8.73 -9.08
C THR A 290 3.13 -9.94 -9.99
#